data_AF-A0A0D6Q3Q3-F1
#
_entry.id   AF-A0A0D6Q3Q3-F1
#
_cell.length_a   1.000
_cell.length_b   1.000
_cell.length_c   1.000
_cell.angle_alpha   90.00
_cell.angle_beta   90.00
_cell.angle_gamma   90.00
#
_symmetry.space_group_name_H-M   'P 1'
#
loop_
_entity.id
_entity.type
_entity.pdbx_description
1 polymer ?
#
loop_
_entity_poly.entity_id
_entity_poly.type
_entity_poly.pdbx_seq_one_letter_code
_entity_poly.pdbx_strand_id
1 'polypeptide(L)'
;MRVLDHSKISTGLVSVSFYNWPDEVHKLAATEHADVAVVMFGANDRPPVRVHGAVDPAQLANFTKIYSARVRDIMTTLKNAHIPVIWVGHPMVRDEEFSADMAILNTIFQDQAARNGAQFVPLWTAFSDNGHFSAYGEGVDGSKVRLRADDGVHLTPSGYQKAAKILEPLIACYQPDAAQKSKPAAPSAPAPSSATQ
;
A
#
# COMPACT_ATOMS: atom_id res chain seq x y z
N MET A 1 -5.78 6.17 17.39
CA MET A 1 -4.77 5.57 16.49
C MET A 1 -3.47 6.35 16.66
N ARG A 2 -2.36 5.67 16.99
CA ARG A 2 -1.02 6.27 17.01
C ARG A 2 -0.33 5.94 15.68
N VAL A 3 0.36 6.91 15.09
CA VAL A 3 1.11 6.73 13.84
C VAL A 3 2.60 6.79 14.15
N LEU A 4 3.35 5.82 13.64
CA LEU A 4 4.81 5.80 13.65
C LEU A 4 5.27 6.06 12.22
N ASP A 5 5.84 7.25 11.98
CA ASP A 5 6.29 7.64 10.64
C ASP A 5 7.76 7.28 10.47
N HIS A 6 8.02 6.29 9.63
CA HIS A 6 9.37 5.89 9.21
C HIS A 6 9.69 6.32 7.78
N SER A 7 8.83 7.11 7.13
CA SER A 7 9.02 7.50 5.73
C SER A 7 10.30 8.30 5.53
N LYS A 8 10.92 8.12 4.35
CA LYS A 8 12.13 8.85 3.98
C LYS A 8 12.06 9.31 2.54
N ILE A 9 12.03 10.63 2.37
CA ILE A 9 11.93 11.30 1.07
C ILE A 9 13.15 10.94 0.21
N SER A 10 12.94 10.86 -1.11
CA SER A 10 13.99 10.61 -2.12
C SER A 10 14.73 9.27 -1.92
N THR A 11 14.06 8.27 -1.37
CA THR A 11 14.56 6.90 -1.27
C THR A 11 13.64 5.91 -1.99
N GLY A 12 14.14 4.69 -2.18
CA GLY A 12 13.41 3.60 -2.80
C GLY A 12 14.15 2.28 -2.64
N LEU A 13 13.60 1.22 -3.18
CA LEU A 13 14.14 -0.14 -3.09
C LEU A 13 15.23 -0.44 -4.13
N VAL A 14 15.46 0.38 -5.16
CA VAL A 14 16.49 0.14 -6.20
C VAL A 14 17.90 0.39 -5.66
N SER A 15 18.10 1.52 -4.98
CA SER A 15 19.42 1.98 -4.54
C SER A 15 19.62 1.75 -3.04
N VAL A 16 20.23 0.63 -2.68
CA VAL A 16 20.56 0.32 -1.28
C VAL A 16 21.79 1.08 -0.76
N SER A 17 22.61 1.66 -1.64
CA SER A 17 23.83 2.39 -1.26
C SER A 17 23.54 3.76 -0.64
N PHE A 18 22.41 4.38 -0.98
CA PHE A 18 21.97 5.64 -0.37
C PHE A 18 21.15 5.38 0.90
N TYR A 19 20.21 4.45 0.85
CA TYR A 19 19.43 4.03 2.00
C TYR A 19 18.96 2.58 1.85
N ASN A 20 19.37 1.70 2.76
CA ASN A 20 19.04 0.29 2.69
C ASN A 20 17.72 -0.01 3.42
N TRP A 21 16.60 0.12 2.71
CA TRP A 21 15.28 -0.19 3.24
C TRP A 21 15.10 -1.62 3.75
N PRO A 22 15.58 -2.68 3.06
CA PRO A 22 15.58 -4.04 3.61
C PRO A 22 16.18 -4.12 5.02
N ASP A 23 17.41 -3.63 5.21
CA ASP A 23 18.06 -3.63 6.53
C ASP A 23 17.28 -2.80 7.56
N GLU A 24 16.73 -1.66 7.14
CA GLU A 24 15.95 -0.82 8.03
C GLU A 24 14.66 -1.49 8.48
N VAL A 25 13.93 -2.14 7.58
CA VAL A 25 12.71 -2.88 7.92
C VAL A 25 13.01 -4.02 8.89
N HIS A 26 14.17 -4.67 8.79
CA HIS A 26 14.59 -5.65 9.79
C HIS A 26 14.76 -5.06 11.19
N LYS A 27 15.31 -3.84 11.31
CA LYS A 27 15.43 -3.16 12.60
C LYS A 27 14.05 -2.76 13.12
N LEU A 28 13.22 -2.16 12.28
CA LEU A 28 11.87 -1.75 12.64
C LEU A 28 11.03 -2.94 13.11
N ALA A 29 11.11 -4.07 12.41
CA ALA A 29 10.41 -5.29 12.79
C ALA A 29 10.88 -5.86 14.14
N ALA A 30 12.11 -5.55 14.57
CA ALA A 30 12.64 -5.98 15.86
C ALA A 30 12.29 -5.01 17.01
N THR A 31 12.05 -3.73 16.73
CA THR A 31 11.85 -2.69 17.76
C THR A 31 10.42 -2.20 17.86
N GLU A 32 9.68 -2.21 16.76
CA GLU A 32 8.32 -1.68 16.69
C GLU A 32 7.28 -2.77 16.96
N HIS A 33 6.27 -2.41 17.75
CA HIS A 33 5.11 -3.26 18.05
C HIS A 33 3.86 -2.65 17.42
N ALA A 34 3.85 -2.54 16.09
CA ALA A 34 2.74 -1.97 15.34
C ALA A 34 1.65 -3.03 15.07
N ASP A 35 0.38 -2.63 15.15
CA ASP A 35 -0.76 -3.50 14.82
C ASP A 35 -0.89 -3.76 13.30
N VAL A 36 -0.36 -2.86 12.47
CA VAL A 36 -0.33 -2.95 11.01
C VAL A 36 0.73 -2.01 10.43
N ALA A 37 1.39 -2.43 9.35
CA ALA A 37 2.27 -1.58 8.55
C ALA A 37 1.57 -1.16 7.25
N VAL A 38 1.57 0.13 6.95
CA VAL A 38 1.14 0.68 5.66
C VAL A 38 2.39 1.06 4.86
N VAL A 39 2.59 0.42 3.72
CA VAL A 39 3.85 0.50 2.95
C VAL A 39 3.57 1.03 1.55
N MET A 40 4.33 2.04 1.13
CA MET A 40 4.28 2.57 -0.24
C MET A 40 5.69 2.91 -0.72
N PHE A 41 6.16 2.20 -1.74
CA PHE A 41 7.45 2.40 -2.40
C PHE A 41 7.24 2.45 -3.92
N GLY A 42 8.20 3.01 -4.65
CA GLY A 42 8.25 2.88 -6.11
C GLY A 42 8.50 4.17 -6.87
N ALA A 43 8.00 5.32 -6.40
CA ALA A 43 8.12 6.59 -7.14
C ALA A 43 9.57 6.96 -7.51
N ASN A 44 10.55 6.57 -6.71
CA ASN A 44 11.98 6.82 -6.97
C ASN A 44 12.71 5.62 -7.60
N ASP A 45 12.02 4.50 -7.80
CA ASP A 45 12.61 3.19 -8.14
C ASP A 45 12.66 2.91 -9.65
N ARG A 46 12.75 3.98 -10.45
CA ARG A 46 12.77 4.00 -11.93
C ARG A 46 13.33 2.70 -12.54
N PRO A 47 12.47 1.78 -12.99
CA PRO A 47 12.89 0.50 -13.55
C PRO A 47 13.81 0.71 -14.76
N PRO A 48 15.06 0.22 -14.75
CA PRO A 48 15.99 0.34 -15.87
C PRO A 48 15.67 -0.71 -16.94
N VAL A 49 14.42 -0.72 -17.42
CA VAL A 49 13.88 -1.75 -18.31
C VAL A 49 13.86 -1.32 -19.76
N ARG A 50 14.18 -0.06 -20.07
CA ARG A 50 14.19 0.46 -21.43
C ARG A 50 15.57 0.46 -22.05
N VAL A 51 15.65 0.00 -23.30
CA VAL A 51 16.83 0.06 -24.16
C VAL A 51 16.41 0.71 -25.46
N HIS A 52 17.11 1.78 -25.87
CA HIS A 52 16.73 2.60 -27.03
C HIS A 52 15.26 3.11 -27.01
N GLY A 53 14.73 3.42 -25.83
CA GLY A 53 13.38 3.96 -25.63
C GLY A 53 12.26 2.92 -25.59
N ALA A 54 12.54 1.64 -25.83
CA ALA A 54 11.56 0.56 -25.74
C ALA A 54 11.84 -0.35 -24.54
N VAL A 55 10.78 -0.90 -23.94
CA VAL A 55 10.93 -1.91 -22.86
C VAL A 55 11.60 -3.15 -23.45
N ASP A 56 12.77 -3.49 -22.93
CA ASP A 56 13.49 -4.70 -23.26
C ASP A 56 13.01 -5.86 -22.37
N PRO A 57 12.55 -6.99 -22.93
CA PRO A 57 12.04 -8.11 -22.16
C PRO A 57 13.06 -8.73 -21.20
N ALA A 58 14.34 -8.78 -21.56
CA ALA A 58 15.39 -9.36 -20.72
C ALA A 58 15.69 -8.45 -19.52
N GLN A 59 15.76 -7.13 -19.74
CA GLN A 59 15.92 -6.16 -18.67
C GLN A 59 14.70 -6.14 -17.73
N LEU A 60 13.48 -6.21 -18.29
CA LEU A 60 12.26 -6.31 -17.50
C LEU A 60 12.25 -7.57 -16.62
N ALA A 61 12.61 -8.73 -17.19
CA ALA A 61 12.67 -9.98 -16.45
C ALA A 61 13.72 -9.94 -15.33
N ASN A 62 14.92 -9.40 -15.61
CA ASN A 62 15.99 -9.25 -14.63
C ASN A 62 15.58 -8.29 -13.50
N PHE A 63 15.04 -7.12 -13.85
CA PHE A 63 14.55 -6.15 -12.88
C PHE A 63 13.45 -6.75 -12.01
N THR A 64 12.44 -7.38 -12.62
CA THR A 64 11.33 -8.02 -11.91
C THR A 64 11.84 -9.05 -10.91
N LYS A 65 12.80 -9.90 -11.29
CA LYS A 65 13.39 -10.89 -10.36
C LYS A 65 14.02 -10.22 -9.14
N ILE A 66 14.86 -9.21 -9.35
CA ILE A 66 15.60 -8.53 -8.27
C ILE A 66 14.63 -7.74 -7.39
N TYR A 67 13.75 -6.97 -8.00
CA TYR A 67 12.85 -6.08 -7.30
C TYR A 67 11.77 -6.85 -6.53
N SER A 68 11.22 -7.93 -7.09
CA SER A 68 10.33 -8.85 -6.38
C SER A 68 11.00 -9.45 -5.15
N ALA A 69 12.29 -9.79 -5.21
CA ALA A 69 13.00 -10.32 -4.04
C ALA A 69 13.06 -9.29 -2.90
N ARG A 70 13.25 -8.00 -3.20
CA ARG A 70 13.29 -6.90 -2.22
C ARG A 70 11.92 -6.62 -1.62
N VAL A 71 10.88 -6.57 -2.45
CA VAL A 71 9.49 -6.40 -2.02
C VAL A 71 9.07 -7.56 -1.12
N ARG A 72 9.37 -8.80 -1.53
CA ARG A 72 9.12 -10.01 -0.74
C ARG A 72 9.80 -9.93 0.62
N ASP A 73 11.08 -9.57 0.64
CA ASP A 73 11.86 -9.48 1.87
C ASP A 73 11.18 -8.59 2.91
N ILE A 74 10.82 -7.35 2.53
CA ILE A 74 10.08 -6.42 3.38
C ILE A 74 8.78 -7.04 3.91
N MET A 75 7.96 -7.60 3.02
CA MET A 75 6.68 -8.21 3.40
C MET A 75 6.88 -9.37 4.38
N THR A 76 7.85 -10.25 4.11
CA THR A 76 8.10 -11.43 4.96
C THR A 76 8.71 -11.03 6.30
N THR A 77 9.58 -10.03 6.34
CA THR A 77 10.20 -9.54 7.57
C THR A 77 9.17 -8.96 8.53
N LEU A 78 8.28 -8.10 8.03
CA LEU A 78 7.17 -7.55 8.85
C LEU A 78 6.20 -8.64 9.28
N LYS A 79 5.83 -9.55 8.37
CA LYS A 79 4.95 -10.68 8.69
C LYS A 79 5.53 -11.59 9.77
N ASN A 80 6.82 -11.88 9.71
CA ASN A 80 7.50 -12.72 10.71
C ASN A 80 7.58 -12.05 12.09
N ALA A 81 7.55 -10.72 12.13
CA ALA A 81 7.39 -9.94 13.35
C ALA A 81 5.92 -9.80 13.81
N HIS A 82 4.98 -10.52 13.17
CA HIS A 82 3.55 -10.45 13.42
C HIS A 82 2.92 -9.08 13.13
N ILE A 83 3.49 -8.33 12.19
CA ILE A 83 2.96 -7.05 11.73
C ILE A 83 2.31 -7.29 10.34
N PRO A 84 0.97 -7.33 10.24
CA PRO A 84 0.26 -7.39 8.96
C PRO A 84 0.64 -6.21 8.06
N VAL A 85 0.67 -6.45 6.74
CA VAL A 85 1.12 -5.46 5.77
C VAL A 85 -0.02 -5.06 4.83
N ILE A 86 -0.29 -3.77 4.76
CA ILE A 86 -1.07 -3.11 3.71
C ILE A 86 -0.07 -2.48 2.73
N TRP A 87 0.09 -3.06 1.56
CA TRP A 87 0.95 -2.53 0.51
C TRP A 87 0.15 -1.68 -0.47
N VAL A 88 0.45 -0.38 -0.52
CA VAL A 88 -0.27 0.60 -1.34
C VAL A 88 0.41 0.72 -2.70
N GLY A 89 -0.36 0.49 -3.76
CA GLY A 89 0.08 0.68 -5.14
C GLY A 89 0.07 2.16 -5.54
N HIS A 90 0.94 2.54 -6.46
CA HIS A 90 1.01 3.91 -6.97
C HIS A 90 -0.19 4.26 -7.85
N PRO A 91 -0.70 5.51 -7.78
CA PRO A 91 -1.62 6.03 -8.79
C PRO A 91 -0.89 6.28 -10.11
N MET A 92 -1.66 6.40 -11.20
CA MET A 92 -1.16 6.89 -12.49
C MET A 92 -0.43 8.23 -12.33
N VAL A 93 0.57 8.57 -13.14
CA VAL A 93 1.21 9.91 -13.15
C VAL A 93 1.08 10.55 -14.53
N ARG A 94 1.33 11.86 -14.64
CA ARG A 94 1.11 12.61 -15.89
C ARG A 94 2.01 12.12 -17.02
N ASP A 95 3.28 11.91 -16.69
CA ASP A 95 4.27 11.43 -17.64
C ASP A 95 3.98 9.96 -17.97
N GLU A 96 3.79 9.66 -19.25
CA GLU A 96 3.36 8.33 -19.70
C GLU A 96 4.42 7.26 -19.43
N GLU A 97 5.71 7.61 -19.58
CA GLU A 97 6.80 6.69 -19.32
C GLU A 97 6.89 6.34 -17.84
N PHE A 98 6.84 7.36 -16.97
CA PHE A 98 6.81 7.17 -15.53
C PHE A 98 5.55 6.44 -15.07
N SER A 99 4.42 6.67 -15.73
CA SER A 99 3.19 5.93 -15.48
C SER A 99 3.36 4.45 -15.81
N ALA A 100 3.94 4.13 -16.96
CA ALA A 100 4.27 2.75 -17.34
C ALA A 100 5.24 2.09 -16.34
N ASP A 101 6.21 2.84 -15.81
CA ASP A 101 7.08 2.37 -14.72
C ASP A 101 6.29 2.01 -13.46
N MET A 102 5.38 2.90 -13.03
CA MET A 102 4.52 2.63 -11.88
C MET A 102 3.60 1.42 -12.11
N ALA A 103 3.14 1.19 -13.35
CA ALA A 103 2.37 0.01 -13.69
C ALA A 103 3.18 -1.28 -13.50
N ILE A 104 4.44 -1.31 -13.97
CA ILE A 104 5.36 -2.45 -13.76
C ILE A 104 5.54 -2.72 -12.26
N LEU A 105 5.82 -1.68 -11.48
CA LEU A 105 6.00 -1.82 -10.04
C LEU A 105 4.73 -2.33 -9.34
N ASN A 106 3.57 -1.79 -9.70
CA ASN A 106 2.28 -2.23 -9.15
C ASN A 106 1.98 -3.71 -9.45
N THR A 107 2.34 -4.21 -10.64
CA THR A 107 2.22 -5.64 -10.96
C THR A 107 3.09 -6.48 -10.02
N ILE A 108 4.33 -6.06 -9.75
CA ILE A 108 5.22 -6.75 -8.80
C ILE A 108 4.63 -6.72 -7.39
N PHE A 109 4.17 -5.56 -6.93
CA PHE A 109 3.57 -5.40 -5.61
C PHE A 109 2.36 -6.29 -5.41
N GLN A 110 1.46 -6.32 -6.39
CA GLN A 110 0.25 -7.14 -6.33
C GLN A 110 0.58 -8.63 -6.29
N ASP A 111 1.50 -9.11 -7.14
CA ASP A 111 1.94 -10.51 -7.15
C ASP A 111 2.59 -10.91 -5.83
N GLN A 112 3.51 -10.09 -5.32
CA GLN A 112 4.19 -10.40 -4.05
C GLN A 112 3.25 -10.30 -2.85
N ALA A 113 2.30 -9.36 -2.84
CA ALA A 113 1.32 -9.28 -1.77
C ALA A 113 0.45 -10.55 -1.70
N ALA A 114 -0.05 -11.00 -2.85
CA ALA A 114 -0.85 -12.22 -2.96
C ALA A 114 -0.07 -13.47 -2.47
N ARG A 115 1.21 -13.59 -2.83
CA ARG A 115 2.05 -14.74 -2.44
C ARG A 115 2.45 -14.74 -0.98
N ASN A 116 2.63 -13.56 -0.37
CA ASN A 116 3.19 -13.44 0.98
C ASN A 116 2.11 -13.13 2.03
N GLY A 117 0.85 -12.97 1.64
CA GLY A 117 -0.27 -12.71 2.55
C GLY A 117 -0.33 -11.26 3.04
N ALA A 118 0.14 -10.32 2.21
CA ALA A 118 -0.08 -8.89 2.42
C ALA A 118 -1.34 -8.43 1.66
N GLN A 119 -1.97 -7.36 2.13
CA GLN A 119 -3.10 -6.74 1.46
C GLN A 119 -2.60 -5.69 0.46
N PHE A 120 -2.79 -5.92 -0.84
CA PHE A 120 -2.50 -4.91 -1.85
C PHE A 120 -3.67 -3.95 -2.04
N VAL A 121 -3.40 -2.64 -2.02
CA VAL A 121 -4.41 -1.58 -2.22
C VAL A 121 -4.04 -0.76 -3.46
N PRO A 122 -4.71 -0.96 -4.59
CA PRO A 122 -4.43 -0.19 -5.79
C PRO A 122 -5.03 1.22 -5.69
N LEU A 123 -4.22 2.25 -5.90
CA LEU A 123 -4.70 3.63 -6.07
C LEU A 123 -4.92 4.02 -7.53
N TRP A 124 -4.55 3.15 -8.48
CA TRP A 124 -4.54 3.48 -9.91
C TRP A 124 -5.85 4.08 -10.41
N THR A 125 -6.96 3.36 -10.23
CA THR A 125 -8.29 3.77 -10.71
C THR A 125 -8.85 4.96 -9.95
N ALA A 126 -8.58 5.05 -8.64
CA ALA A 126 -9.08 6.12 -7.77
C ALA A 126 -8.54 7.51 -8.15
N PHE A 127 -7.43 7.56 -8.89
CA PHE A 127 -6.75 8.78 -9.34
C PHE A 127 -6.61 8.85 -10.86
N SER A 128 -7.44 8.11 -11.59
CA SER A 128 -7.56 8.17 -13.05
C SER A 128 -8.96 8.63 -13.46
N ASP A 129 -9.08 9.17 -14.66
CA ASP A 129 -10.35 9.48 -15.31
C ASP A 129 -10.42 8.68 -16.61
N ASN A 130 -11.38 7.75 -16.71
CA ASN A 130 -11.54 6.82 -17.84
C ASN A 130 -10.23 6.10 -18.25
N GLY A 131 -9.41 5.71 -17.27
CA GLY A 131 -8.14 5.03 -17.52
C GLY A 131 -6.99 5.95 -17.94
N HIS A 132 -7.18 7.26 -17.90
CA HIS A 132 -6.16 8.27 -18.21
C HIS A 132 -5.81 9.13 -16.99
N PHE A 133 -4.67 9.80 -17.06
CA PHE A 133 -4.24 10.69 -16.00
C PHE A 133 -5.19 11.88 -15.94
N SER A 134 -5.61 12.22 -14.73
CA SER A 134 -6.30 13.48 -14.47
C SER A 134 -5.75 14.12 -13.20
N ALA A 135 -5.56 15.44 -13.26
CA ALA A 135 -5.22 16.20 -12.05
C ALA A 135 -6.43 16.42 -11.13
N TYR A 136 -7.64 16.17 -11.63
CA TYR A 136 -8.91 16.37 -10.93
C TYR A 136 -9.69 15.06 -10.83
N GLY A 137 -10.43 14.92 -9.75
CA GLY A 137 -11.34 13.79 -9.55
C GLY A 137 -12.27 14.05 -8.38
N GLU A 138 -13.06 13.04 -8.07
CA GLU A 138 -13.97 13.09 -6.92
C GLU A 138 -13.17 13.14 -5.61
N GLY A 139 -13.44 14.14 -4.77
CA GLY A 139 -12.92 14.28 -3.42
C GLY A 139 -13.68 13.39 -2.42
N VAL A 140 -13.39 13.55 -1.12
CA VAL A 140 -14.02 12.74 -0.06
C VAL A 140 -15.52 13.03 0.07
N ASP A 141 -15.96 14.23 -0.28
CA ASP A 141 -17.35 14.70 -0.21
C ASP A 141 -18.14 14.51 -1.52
N GLY A 142 -17.55 13.85 -2.52
CA GLY A 142 -18.16 13.69 -3.84
C GLY A 142 -17.95 14.86 -4.79
N SER A 143 -17.34 15.97 -4.35
CA SER A 143 -17.10 17.13 -5.21
C SER A 143 -15.90 16.91 -6.14
N LYS A 144 -15.93 17.51 -7.34
CA LYS A 144 -14.78 17.47 -8.25
C LYS A 144 -13.72 18.46 -7.76
N VAL A 145 -12.60 17.95 -7.28
CA VAL A 145 -11.49 18.74 -6.74
C VAL A 145 -10.17 18.36 -7.39
N ARG A 146 -9.15 19.21 -7.19
CA ARG A 146 -7.80 18.92 -7.64
C ARG A 146 -7.14 17.91 -6.71
N LEU A 147 -6.77 16.74 -7.23
CA LEU A 147 -6.14 15.65 -6.48
C LEU A 147 -4.63 15.54 -6.72
N ARG A 148 -4.10 16.15 -7.80
CA ARG A 148 -2.68 16.10 -8.17
C ARG A 148 -2.04 17.47 -8.22
N ALA A 149 -0.80 17.54 -7.73
CA ALA A 149 0.05 18.73 -7.80
C ALA A 149 0.44 19.07 -9.26
N ASP A 150 1.04 20.23 -9.44
CA ASP A 150 1.41 20.77 -10.76
C ASP A 150 2.44 19.92 -11.50
N ASP A 151 3.30 19.22 -10.76
CA ASP A 151 4.26 18.26 -11.30
C ASP A 151 3.61 17.00 -11.90
N GLY A 152 2.32 16.75 -11.63
CA GLY A 152 1.61 15.57 -12.12
C GLY A 152 2.08 14.25 -11.48
N VAL A 153 2.84 14.32 -10.38
CA VAL A 153 3.34 13.18 -9.61
C VAL A 153 2.69 13.19 -8.22
N HIS A 154 2.90 14.25 -7.44
CA HIS A 154 2.47 14.31 -6.05
C HIS A 154 0.95 14.50 -5.92
N LEU A 155 0.40 14.06 -4.79
CA LEU A 155 -0.98 14.34 -4.40
C LEU A 155 -1.07 15.74 -3.77
N THR A 156 -2.20 16.42 -3.97
CA THR A 156 -2.57 17.59 -3.16
C THR A 156 -3.02 17.15 -1.76
N PRO A 157 -3.23 18.07 -0.80
CA PRO A 157 -3.88 17.73 0.48
C PRO A 157 -5.20 16.97 0.30
N SER A 158 -6.06 17.39 -0.63
CA SER A 158 -7.31 16.67 -0.95
C SER A 158 -7.05 15.29 -1.57
N GLY A 159 -6.00 15.15 -2.39
CA GLY A 159 -5.56 13.86 -2.91
C GLY A 159 -5.12 12.90 -1.79
N TYR A 160 -4.32 13.37 -0.85
CA TYR A 160 -3.92 12.57 0.32
C TYR A 160 -5.11 12.21 1.20
N GLN A 161 -6.07 13.12 1.42
CA GLN A 161 -7.32 12.81 2.14
C GLN A 161 -8.11 11.71 1.45
N LYS A 162 -8.21 11.74 0.12
CA LYS A 162 -8.86 10.66 -0.65
C LYS A 162 -8.15 9.32 -0.47
N ALA A 163 -6.82 9.30 -0.58
CA ALA A 163 -6.03 8.08 -0.37
C ALA A 163 -6.20 7.55 1.07
N ALA A 164 -6.14 8.43 2.07
CA ALA A 164 -6.39 8.09 3.46
C ALA A 164 -7.79 7.49 3.64
N LYS A 165 -8.82 8.07 3.02
CA LYS A 165 -10.20 7.56 3.09
C LYS A 165 -10.36 6.14 2.55
N ILE A 166 -9.59 5.80 1.52
CA ILE A 166 -9.54 4.44 0.96
C ILE A 166 -8.88 3.45 1.95
N LEU A 167 -7.84 3.89 2.66
CA LEU A 167 -7.06 3.06 3.58
C LEU A 167 -7.67 2.93 4.97
N GLU A 168 -8.38 3.96 5.45
CA GLU A 168 -9.05 4.02 6.76
C GLU A 168 -9.80 2.73 7.16
N PRO A 169 -10.74 2.20 6.35
CA PRO A 169 -11.48 1.00 6.74
C PRO A 169 -10.58 -0.23 6.85
N LEU A 170 -9.50 -0.29 6.08
CA LEU A 170 -8.55 -1.40 6.11
C LEU A 170 -7.68 -1.37 7.36
N ILE A 171 -7.22 -0.17 7.74
CA ILE A 171 -6.46 0.06 8.97
C ILE A 171 -7.35 -0.21 10.20
N ALA A 172 -8.64 0.16 10.13
CA ALA A 172 -9.58 -0.05 11.23
C ALA A 172 -9.77 -1.54 11.60
N CYS A 173 -9.57 -2.48 10.68
CA CYS A 173 -9.61 -3.92 10.95
C CYS A 173 -8.55 -4.40 11.96
N TYR A 174 -7.47 -3.62 12.14
CA TYR A 174 -6.38 -3.94 13.05
C TYR A 174 -6.45 -3.18 14.38
N GLN A 175 -7.50 -2.37 14.58
CA GLN A 175 -7.70 -1.68 15.86
C GLN A 175 -8.29 -2.66 16.90
N PRO A 176 -7.85 -2.59 18.17
CA PRO A 176 -8.27 -3.53 19.22
C PRO A 176 -9.79 -3.68 19.38
N ASP A 177 -10.56 -2.62 19.14
CA ASP A 177 -12.03 -2.62 19.27
C ASP A 177 -12.76 -3.32 18.11
N ALA A 178 -12.10 -3.51 16.96
CA ALA A 178 -12.68 -4.24 15.83
C ALA A 178 -12.83 -5.74 16.13
N ALA A 179 -11.91 -6.30 16.93
CA ALA A 179 -11.93 -7.70 17.37
C ALA A 179 -13.04 -8.01 18.39
N GLN A 180 -13.55 -7.01 19.12
CA GLN A 180 -14.69 -7.19 20.04
C GLN A 180 -16.04 -7.20 19.32
N LYS A 181 -16.17 -6.56 18.16
CA LYS A 181 -17.43 -6.51 17.39
C LYS A 181 -17.70 -7.78 16.56
N SER A 182 -16.72 -8.65 16.37
CA SER A 182 -16.86 -9.88 15.57
C SER A 182 -17.17 -11.15 16.38
N LYS A 183 -17.33 -11.05 17.71
CA LYS A 183 -17.74 -12.22 18.52
C LYS A 183 -19.27 -12.36 18.45
N PRO A 184 -19.83 -13.46 17.90
CA PRO A 184 -21.26 -13.69 17.96
C PRO A 184 -21.68 -13.74 19.44
N ALA A 185 -22.70 -12.96 19.80
CA ALA A 185 -23.34 -13.10 21.09
C ALA A 185 -23.82 -14.55 21.22
N ALA A 186 -23.35 -15.25 22.26
CA ALA A 186 -23.84 -16.57 22.58
C ALA A 186 -25.37 -16.50 22.80
N PRO A 187 -26.16 -17.47 22.33
CA PRO A 187 -27.59 -17.46 22.56
C PRO A 187 -27.85 -17.51 24.07
N SER A 188 -28.57 -16.52 24.59
CA SER A 188 -29.05 -16.52 25.97
C SER A 188 -30.00 -17.72 26.15
N ALA A 189 -29.67 -18.58 27.12
CA ALA A 189 -30.51 -19.72 27.50
C ALA A 189 -31.92 -19.24 27.94
N PRO A 190 -32.99 -20.01 27.71
CA PRO A 190 -34.32 -19.63 28.14
C PRO A 190 -34.45 -19.74 29.67
N ALA A 191 -35.13 -18.78 30.27
CA ALA A 191 -35.40 -18.76 31.71
C ALA A 191 -36.31 -19.95 32.12
N PRO A 192 -36.09 -20.57 33.30
CA PRO A 192 -36.94 -21.65 33.78
C PRO A 192 -38.33 -21.14 34.17
N SER A 193 -39.35 -21.88 33.74
CA SER A 193 -40.75 -21.67 34.11
C SER A 193 -40.95 -22.07 35.58
N SER A 194 -41.39 -21.13 36.42
CA SER A 194 -41.80 -21.40 37.79
C SER A 194 -43.23 -21.96 37.78
N ALA A 195 -43.34 -23.25 38.10
CA ALA A 195 -44.59 -23.89 38.49
C ALA A 195 -44.90 -23.54 39.95
N THR A 196 -46.13 -23.13 40.22
CA THR A 196 -46.69 -23.06 41.57
C THR A 196 -47.94 -23.95 41.62
N GLN A 197 -48.05 -24.72 42.70
CA GLN A 197 -49.18 -25.59 43.06
C GLN A 197 -50.49 -24.81 43.20
#